data_AF-A0A925V7H2-F1
#
_entry.id   AF-A0A925V7H2-F1
#
_cell.length_a   1.000
_cell.length_b   1.000
_cell.length_c   1.000
_cell.angle_alpha   90.00
_cell.angle_beta   90.00
_cell.angle_gamma   90.00
#
_symmetry.space_group_name_H-M   'P 1'
#
loop_
_entity.id
_entity.type
_entity.pdbx_description
1 polymer ?
#
loop_
_entity_poly.entity_id
_entity_poly.type
_entity_poly.pdbx_seq_one_letter_code
_entity_poly.pdbx_strand_id
1 'polypeptide(L)' 'MTSEREARAMAERAENEAARAGGEPLPFPNPWDVLDPTKVPPDATPEQIARSYEAFAEICRTPPCIRHVL' A
#
# COMPACT_ATOMS: atom_id res chain seq x y z
N MET A 1 16.62 13.88 13.02
CA MET A 1 16.65 12.95 11.86
C MET A 1 15.25 12.46 11.44
N THR A 2 14.20 12.59 12.26
CA THR A 2 12.81 12.16 11.93
C THR A 2 11.97 13.26 11.27
N SER A 3 12.09 14.51 11.74
CA SER A 3 11.26 15.64 11.27
C SER A 3 11.42 15.98 9.80
N GLU A 4 12.64 15.98 9.26
CA GLU A 4 12.88 16.30 7.84
C GLU A 4 12.36 15.21 6.90
N ARG A 5 12.45 13.94 7.31
CA ARG A 5 11.90 12.81 6.55
C ARG A 5 10.37 12.83 6.56
N GLU A 6 9.77 13.13 7.70
CA GLU A 6 8.32 13.29 7.83
C GLU A 6 7.81 14.46 7.00
N ALA A 7 8.49 15.62 7.06
CA ALA A 7 8.15 16.79 6.25
C ALA A 7 8.22 16.49 4.76
N ARG A 8 9.27 15.79 4.31
CA ARG A 8 9.39 15.35 2.91
C ARG A 8 8.28 14.39 2.52
N ALA A 9 7.99 13.38 3.35
CA ALA A 9 6.93 12.42 3.06
C ALA A 9 5.54 13.07 3.01
N MET A 10 5.29 14.09 3.83
CA MET A 10 4.05 14.88 3.77
C MET A 10 3.96 15.69 2.46
N ALA A 11 5.05 16.32 2.04
CA ALA A 11 5.09 17.06 0.78
C ALA A 11 4.86 16.14 -0.43
N GLU A 12 5.56 15.01 -0.49
CA GLU A 12 5.39 13.99 -1.54
C GLU A 12 3.93 13.48 -1.60
N ARG A 13 3.29 13.26 -0.45
CA ARG A 13 1.87 12.87 -0.40
C ARG A 13 0.94 13.96 -0.95
N ALA A 14 1.18 15.22 -0.59
CA ALA A 14 0.37 16.34 -1.05
C ALA A 14 0.48 16.53 -2.57
N GLU A 15 1.70 16.39 -3.14
CA GLU A 15 1.90 16.46 -4.59
C GLU A 15 1.21 15.32 -5.33
N ASN A 16 1.28 14.10 -4.80
CA ASN A 16 0.53 12.97 -5.34
C ASN A 16 -0.99 13.17 -5.28
N GLU A 17 -1.51 13.76 -4.20
CA GLU A 17 -2.94 14.05 -4.07
C GLU A 17 -3.40 15.09 -5.10
N ALA A 18 -2.60 16.13 -5.33
CA ALA A 18 -2.85 17.12 -6.37
C ALA A 18 -2.83 16.50 -7.78
N ALA A 19 -1.84 15.67 -8.10
CA ALA A 19 -1.77 14.95 -9.38
C ALA A 19 -3.00 14.05 -9.59
N ARG A 20 -3.42 13.30 -8.56
CA ARG A 20 -4.62 12.45 -8.60
C ARG A 20 -5.89 13.26 -8.87
N ALA A 21 -6.05 14.42 -8.22
CA ALA A 21 -7.21 15.30 -8.44
C ALA A 21 -7.24 15.87 -9.87
N GLY A 22 -6.07 16.11 -10.47
CA GLY A 22 -5.92 16.56 -11.85
C GLY A 22 -6.04 15.46 -12.91
N GLY A 23 -6.07 14.18 -12.51
CA GLY A 23 -6.02 13.05 -13.44
C GLY A 23 -4.64 12.82 -14.07
N GLU A 24 -3.60 13.41 -13.49
CA GLU A 24 -2.22 13.31 -13.95
C GLU A 24 -1.48 12.11 -13.28
N PRO A 25 -0.41 11.58 -13.90
CA PRO A 25 0.42 10.56 -13.28
C PRO A 25 1.00 11.02 -11.93
N LEU A 26 1.11 10.09 -10.97
CA LEU A 26 1.69 10.39 -9.66
C LEU A 26 3.20 10.67 -9.78
N PRO A 27 3.71 11.82 -9.29
CA PRO A 27 5.15 12.14 -9.33
C PRO A 27 5.98 11.27 -8.38
N PHE A 28 5.40 10.84 -7.26
CA PHE A 28 6.08 10.00 -6.25
C PHE A 28 5.26 8.74 -5.95
N PRO A 29 5.05 7.83 -6.93
CA PRO A 29 4.22 6.65 -6.72
C PRO A 29 4.87 5.75 -5.66
N ASN A 30 4.06 5.20 -4.75
CA ASN A 30 4.55 4.20 -3.82
C ASN A 30 4.84 2.89 -4.61
N PRO A 31 6.10 2.41 -4.66
CA PRO A 31 6.46 1.26 -5.50
C PRO A 31 5.79 -0.04 -5.05
N TRP A 32 5.28 -0.12 -3.82
CA TRP A 32 4.55 -1.28 -3.34
C TRP A 32 3.11 -1.36 -3.86
N ASP A 33 2.57 -0.24 -4.36
CA ASP A 33 1.17 -0.18 -4.81
C ASP A 33 0.89 -1.12 -5.98
N VAL A 34 1.90 -1.38 -6.83
CA VAL A 34 1.79 -2.31 -7.96
C VAL A 34 2.04 -3.77 -7.57
N LEU A 35 2.64 -3.99 -6.38
CA LEU A 35 3.06 -5.29 -5.90
C LEU A 35 2.08 -5.90 -4.90
N ASP A 36 1.23 -5.08 -4.28
CA ASP A 36 0.24 -5.54 -3.31
C ASP A 36 -1.09 -5.88 -3.99
N PRO A 37 -1.38 -7.18 -4.21
CA PRO A 37 -2.63 -7.60 -4.85
C PRO A 37 -3.87 -7.40 -3.95
N THR A 38 -3.67 -7.06 -2.68
CA THR A 38 -4.74 -6.84 -1.70
C THR A 38 -5.07 -5.37 -1.53
N LYS A 39 -4.32 -4.46 -2.16
CA LYS A 39 -4.55 -3.03 -2.04
C LYS A 39 -5.92 -2.64 -2.59
N VAL A 40 -6.72 -1.98 -1.76
CA VAL A 40 -8.02 -1.45 -2.14
C VAL A 40 -7.90 0.02 -2.57
N PRO A 41 -8.72 0.48 -3.54
CA PRO A 41 -8.76 1.89 -3.92
C PRO A 41 -9.39 2.74 -2.80
N PRO A 42 -9.13 4.06 -2.77
CA PRO A 42 -9.62 4.94 -1.69
C PRO A 42 -11.15 5.01 -1.56
N ASP A 43 -11.88 4.72 -2.64
CA ASP A 43 -13.35 4.72 -2.74
C ASP A 43 -13.96 3.32 -2.57
N ALA A 44 -13.19 2.36 -2.05
CA ALA A 44 -13.64 0.99 -1.87
C ALA A 44 -14.84 0.88 -0.90
N THR A 45 -15.80 0.02 -1.24
CA THR A 45 -16.93 -0.31 -0.36
C THR A 45 -16.48 -1.16 0.83
N PRO A 46 -17.26 -1.20 1.93
CA PRO A 46 -16.97 -2.07 3.06
C PRO A 46 -16.76 -3.54 2.66
N GLU A 47 -17.51 -4.05 1.68
CA GLU A 47 -17.41 -5.43 1.18
C GLU A 47 -16.13 -5.65 0.37
N GLN A 48 -15.61 -4.64 -0.33
CA GLN A 48 -14.32 -4.71 -1.01
C GLN A 48 -13.17 -4.74 0.01
N ILE A 49 -13.28 -3.93 1.07
CA ILE A 49 -12.33 -3.92 2.18
C ILE A 49 -12.31 -5.29 2.87
N ALA A 50 -13.48 -5.86 3.19
CA ALA A 50 -13.58 -7.18 3.82
C ALA A 50 -12.89 -8.28 2.97
N ARG A 51 -13.15 -8.32 1.66
CA ARG A 51 -12.51 -9.26 0.73
C ARG A 51 -11.00 -9.09 0.66
N SER A 52 -10.50 -7.86 0.71
CA SER A 52 -9.06 -7.57 0.76
C SER A 52 -8.42 -8.18 2.01
N TYR A 53 -9.06 -8.03 3.19
CA TYR A 53 -8.58 -8.66 4.42
C TYR A 53 -8.57 -10.19 4.34
N GLU A 54 -9.59 -10.80 3.75
CA GLU A 54 -9.64 -12.25 3.54
C GLU A 54 -8.48 -12.73 2.66
N ALA A 55 -8.26 -12.08 1.52
CA ALA A 55 -7.17 -12.38 0.59
C ALA A 55 -5.79 -12.18 1.23
N PHE A 56 -5.60 -11.10 1.97
CA PHE A 56 -4.37 -10.85 2.73
C PHE A 56 -4.13 -11.95 3.76
N ALA A 57 -5.17 -12.36 4.49
CA ALA A 57 -5.08 -13.45 5.45
C ALA A 57 -4.72 -14.78 4.77
N GLU A 58 -5.13 -15.05 3.53
CA GLU A 58 -4.71 -16.25 2.79
C GLU A 58 -3.22 -16.22 2.44
N ILE A 59 -2.72 -15.07 1.95
CA ILE A 59 -1.30 -14.87 1.65
C ILE A 59 -0.46 -15.10 2.91
N CYS A 60 -0.85 -14.48 4.03
CA CYS A 60 -0.14 -14.61 5.30
C CYS A 60 -0.31 -15.98 5.98
N ARG A 61 -1.36 -16.75 5.63
CA ARG A 61 -1.61 -18.09 6.20
C ARG A 61 -0.67 -19.17 5.68
N THR A 62 0.20 -18.88 4.72
CA THR A 62 1.22 -19.83 4.27
C THR A 62 2.52 -19.61 5.07
N PRO A 63 2.84 -20.43 6.08
CA PRO A 63 4.16 -20.33 6.70
C PRO A 63 5.18 -20.96 5.74
N PRO A 64 6.33 -20.33 5.45
CA PRO A 64 7.48 -21.12 5.06
C PRO A 64 7.87 -21.93 6.31
N CYS A 65 7.42 -23.17 6.38
CA CYS A 65 8.00 -24.15 7.29
C CYS A 65 9.43 -24.44 6.82
N ILE A 66 10.36 -23.51 7.06
CA ILE A 66 11.79 -23.81 7.04
C ILE A 66 12.05 -24.59 8.31
N ARG A 67 11.78 -25.89 8.25
CA ARG A 67 12.23 -26.84 9.25
C ARG A 67 13.76 -26.76 9.20
N HIS A 68 14.36 -26.06 10.15
CA HIS A 68 15.81 -26.08 10.31
C HIS A 68 16.14 -27.52 10.70
N VAL A 69 16.69 -28.28 9.75
CA VAL A 69 17.23 -29.61 10.01
C VAL A 69 18.55 -29.36 10.72
N LEU A 70 18.58 -29.61 12.03
CA LEU A 70 19.79 -29.65 12.85
C LEU A 70 20.52 -30.98 12.62
#